data_AF-A0A942ET66-F1
#
_entry.id   AF-A0A942ET66-F1
#
_cell.length_a   1.000
_cell.length_b   1.000
_cell.length_c   1.000
_cell.angle_alpha   90.00
_cell.angle_beta   90.00
_cell.angle_gamma   90.00
#
_symmetry.space_group_name_H-M   'P 1'
#
loop_
_entity.id
_entity.type
_entity.pdbx_description
1 polymer ?
#
loop_
_entity_poly.entity_id
_entity_poly.type
_entity_poly.pdbx_seq_one_letter_code
_entity_poly.pdbx_strand_id
1 'polypeptide(L)'
;MISSNRLIAYHTGPITHLDHLGVLAIEFNIPLVTSDPFAIQAAKTFYPELDVHYIEDSEALPFLTLHCDALLGCGKFWAMQLKQELSVLFNKSMRMVFCPHGNSDKGRTLQDGHPSQDIALLYGQQMYDLWQRTGVLKVTHSTLFTGNYRWSHYQKRQDFYTQLLQPILHQLDQNRKTIFYAPSWPDHENPSPFLSICDQLITSLDSRFNLIIKLHPLIEEYYPAETYRFLGRFENHPQVVLIKDFPLVYPLLQASHIYLGDYSSVGYDALAFDLPLYFLIEKEHTLEHSALAQAGMCISTSMIDQLYSIIDGSYEKNSADFRKKRLHLYQYAFGTVKSSDSLLNELTMHLSS
;
A
#
# COMPACT_ATOMS: atom_id res chain seq x y z
N MET A 1 31.54 -9.51 0.41
CA MET A 1 30.59 -8.95 1.40
C MET A 1 30.09 -7.63 0.85
N ILE A 2 28.79 -7.52 0.62
CA ILE A 2 28.17 -6.26 0.19
C ILE A 2 28.11 -5.36 1.43
N SER A 3 28.86 -4.25 1.43
CA SER A 3 28.71 -3.23 2.47
C SER A 3 27.34 -2.57 2.33
N SER A 4 26.70 -2.18 3.45
CA SER A 4 25.45 -1.40 3.44
C SER A 4 25.51 -0.17 2.51
N ASN A 5 26.70 0.42 2.37
CA ASN A 5 26.97 1.57 1.48
C ASN A 5 26.78 1.28 -0.03
N ARG A 6 26.47 0.05 -0.43
CA ARG A 6 26.22 -0.34 -1.84
C ARG A 6 24.81 -0.91 -2.04
N LEU A 7 23.93 -0.69 -1.06
CA LEU A 7 22.50 -0.97 -1.11
C LEU A 7 21.77 0.32 -1.46
N ILE A 8 20.90 0.29 -2.47
CA ILE A 8 20.12 1.46 -2.90
C ILE A 8 18.65 1.06 -3.00
N ALA A 9 17.77 1.95 -2.55
CA ALA A 9 16.35 1.87 -2.86
C ALA A 9 16.08 2.61 -4.17
N TYR A 10 15.45 1.97 -5.16
CA TYR A 10 15.18 2.60 -6.45
C TYR A 10 13.68 2.65 -6.74
N HIS A 11 13.15 3.86 -6.81
CA HIS A 11 11.73 4.13 -6.97
C HIS A 11 11.40 4.43 -8.44
N THR A 12 10.58 3.56 -9.04
CA THR A 12 10.09 3.62 -10.43
C THR A 12 8.57 3.49 -10.56
N GLY A 13 7.86 3.55 -9.43
CA GLY A 13 6.43 3.26 -9.37
C GLY A 13 5.60 4.49 -9.05
N PRO A 14 4.30 4.32 -8.78
CA PRO A 14 3.48 5.40 -8.26
C PRO A 14 4.06 5.94 -6.94
N ILE A 15 3.73 7.19 -6.62
CA ILE A 15 4.15 7.85 -5.38
C ILE A 15 3.76 7.05 -4.12
N THR A 16 2.71 6.23 -4.18
CA THR A 16 2.30 5.35 -3.07
C THR A 16 3.37 4.32 -2.70
N HIS A 17 4.23 3.91 -3.63
CA HIS A 17 5.36 3.02 -3.33
C HIS A 17 6.38 3.65 -2.39
N LEU A 18 6.41 4.99 -2.28
CA LEU A 18 7.27 5.69 -1.34
C LEU A 18 6.92 5.36 0.11
N ASP A 19 5.64 5.10 0.42
CA ASP A 19 5.17 4.67 1.74
C ASP A 19 5.62 3.25 2.13
N HIS A 20 6.32 2.57 1.23
CA HIS A 20 6.95 1.27 1.47
C HIS A 20 8.47 1.40 1.36
N LEU A 21 8.94 1.83 0.19
CA LEU A 21 10.36 1.84 -0.15
C LEU A 21 11.11 2.98 0.55
N GLY A 22 10.49 4.15 0.70
CA GLY A 22 11.08 5.28 1.44
C GLY A 22 11.26 4.97 2.91
N VAL A 23 10.28 4.29 3.52
CA VAL A 23 10.40 3.82 4.90
C VAL A 23 11.56 2.83 5.06
N LEU A 24 11.68 1.83 4.17
CA LEU A 24 12.81 0.90 4.21
C LEU A 24 14.15 1.61 4.02
N ALA A 25 14.21 2.61 3.13
CA ALA A 25 15.41 3.39 2.91
C ALA A 25 15.85 4.15 4.18
N ILE A 26 14.90 4.76 4.91
CA ILE A 26 15.17 5.41 6.20
C ILE A 26 15.62 4.38 7.25
N GLU A 27 14.88 3.29 7.39
CA GLU A 27 15.13 2.29 8.43
C GLU A 27 16.46 1.54 8.20
N PHE A 28 16.92 1.41 6.95
CA PHE A 28 18.23 0.86 6.62
C PHE A 28 19.35 1.90 6.47
N ASN A 29 19.02 3.19 6.57
CA ASN A 29 19.93 4.30 6.35
C ASN A 29 20.67 4.18 4.99
N ILE A 30 19.90 3.99 3.92
CA ILE A 30 20.38 3.89 2.54
C ILE A 30 19.73 4.98 1.67
N PRO A 31 20.39 5.41 0.59
CA PRO A 31 19.81 6.38 -0.32
C PRO A 31 18.60 5.78 -1.06
N LEU A 32 17.57 6.62 -1.25
CA LEU A 32 16.52 6.39 -2.24
C LEU A 32 16.82 7.19 -3.49
N VAL A 33 16.74 6.52 -4.63
CA VAL A 33 17.02 7.07 -5.95
C VAL A 33 15.76 7.02 -6.79
N THR A 34 15.50 8.07 -7.56
CA THR A 34 14.40 8.11 -8.54
C THR A 34 14.72 9.08 -9.67
N SER A 35 14.10 8.84 -10.83
CA SER A 35 14.07 9.78 -11.96
C SER A 35 12.76 10.57 -12.04
N ASP A 36 11.83 10.35 -11.11
CA ASP A 36 10.56 11.08 -11.07
C ASP A 36 10.68 12.34 -10.18
N PRO A 37 10.60 13.56 -10.74
CA PRO A 37 10.63 14.78 -9.94
C PRO A 37 9.45 14.88 -8.95
N PHE A 38 8.30 14.28 -9.25
CA PHE A 38 7.17 14.23 -8.31
C PHE A 38 7.48 13.34 -7.10
N ALA A 39 8.16 12.22 -7.32
CA ALA A 39 8.63 11.36 -6.23
C ALA A 39 9.66 12.07 -5.33
N ILE A 40 10.56 12.90 -5.89
CA ILE A 40 11.48 13.75 -5.10
C ILE A 40 10.71 14.72 -4.22
N GLN A 41 9.71 15.41 -4.78
CA GLN A 41 8.91 16.37 -4.03
C GLN A 41 8.11 15.67 -2.93
N ALA A 42 7.50 14.52 -3.24
CA ALA A 42 6.78 13.71 -2.27
C ALA A 42 7.70 13.21 -1.15
N ALA A 43 8.90 12.73 -1.47
CA ALA A 43 9.92 12.33 -0.49
C ALA A 43 10.25 13.48 0.48
N LYS A 44 10.59 14.66 -0.04
CA LYS A 44 10.89 15.82 0.81
C LYS A 44 9.71 16.26 1.68
N THR A 45 8.49 16.06 1.19
CA THR A 45 7.26 16.47 1.89
C THR A 45 6.86 15.49 2.98
N PHE A 46 6.86 14.20 2.68
CA PHE A 46 6.31 13.15 3.55
C PHE A 46 7.38 12.39 4.35
N TYR A 47 8.65 12.54 3.98
CA TYR A 47 9.81 11.85 4.55
C TYR A 47 11.04 12.78 4.56
N PRO A 48 11.01 13.89 5.32
CA PRO A 48 12.04 14.93 5.26
C PRO A 48 13.45 14.44 5.64
N GLU A 49 13.57 13.33 6.36
CA GLU A 49 14.84 12.68 6.70
C GLU A 49 15.35 11.68 5.66
N LEU A 50 14.55 11.37 4.64
CA LEU A 50 14.94 10.42 3.59
C LEU A 50 16.06 11.04 2.74
N ASP A 51 17.19 10.34 2.66
CA ASP A 51 18.27 10.68 1.73
C ASP A 51 17.83 10.33 0.30
N VAL A 52 17.24 11.31 -0.39
CA VAL A 52 16.65 11.14 -1.72
C VAL A 52 17.46 11.85 -2.81
N HIS A 53 17.80 11.12 -3.86
CA HIS A 53 18.59 11.59 -5.00
C HIS A 53 17.79 11.50 -6.29
N TYR A 54 17.79 12.60 -7.04
CA TYR A 54 17.29 12.62 -8.41
C TYR A 54 18.40 12.22 -9.36
N ILE A 55 18.08 11.35 -10.32
CA ILE A 55 19.00 10.99 -11.40
C ILE A 55 18.21 10.97 -12.69
N GLU A 56 18.76 11.57 -13.74
CA GLU A 56 18.17 11.50 -15.07
C GLU A 56 18.11 10.04 -15.55
N ASP A 57 17.05 9.68 -16.28
CA ASP A 57 16.85 8.31 -16.79
C ASP A 57 18.06 7.82 -17.61
N SER A 58 18.70 8.73 -18.37
CA SER A 58 19.89 8.44 -19.18
C SER A 58 21.14 8.14 -18.34
N GLU A 59 21.17 8.56 -17.08
CA GLU A 59 22.29 8.40 -16.16
C GLU A 59 22.07 7.27 -15.14
N ALA A 60 20.84 6.76 -15.04
CA ALA A 60 20.48 5.74 -14.06
C ALA A 60 21.32 4.45 -14.18
N LEU A 61 21.49 3.89 -15.38
CA LEU A 61 22.27 2.65 -15.57
C LEU A 61 23.77 2.81 -15.22
N PRO A 62 24.48 3.84 -15.72
CA PRO A 62 25.85 4.12 -15.29
C PRO A 62 25.96 4.32 -13.77
N PHE A 63 25.05 5.09 -13.17
CA PHE A 63 25.06 5.35 -11.73
C PHE A 63 24.91 4.06 -10.93
N LEU A 64 23.89 3.27 -11.23
CA LEU A 64 23.62 2.00 -10.55
C LEU A 64 24.81 1.03 -10.68
N THR A 65 25.44 0.97 -11.85
CA THR A 65 26.62 0.13 -12.09
C THR A 65 27.79 0.48 -11.17
N LEU A 66 28.06 1.78 -10.99
CA LEU A 66 29.20 2.28 -10.21
C LEU A 66 28.95 2.16 -8.70
N HIS A 67 27.74 2.48 -8.25
CA HIS A 67 27.43 2.73 -6.84
C HIS A 67 26.68 1.59 -6.15
N CYS A 68 26.09 0.65 -6.90
CA CYS A 68 25.16 -0.32 -6.34
C CYS A 68 25.61 -1.77 -6.59
N ASP A 69 25.39 -2.63 -5.59
CA ASP A 69 25.49 -4.10 -5.73
C ASP A 69 24.15 -4.78 -5.52
N ALA A 70 23.24 -4.15 -4.78
CA ALA A 70 21.92 -4.67 -4.47
C ALA A 70 20.86 -3.56 -4.50
N LEU A 71 19.75 -3.83 -5.17
CA LEU A 71 18.69 -2.86 -5.39
C LEU A 71 17.40 -3.29 -4.71
N LEU A 72 16.82 -2.41 -3.88
CA LEU A 72 15.47 -2.57 -3.35
C LEU A 72 14.47 -1.90 -4.30
N GLY A 73 13.38 -2.60 -4.62
CA GLY A 73 12.33 -2.03 -5.46
C GLY A 73 10.97 -2.70 -5.27
N CYS A 74 9.90 -1.93 -5.50
CA CYS A 74 8.52 -2.41 -5.43
C CYS A 74 7.96 -2.92 -6.78
N GLY A 75 8.65 -2.62 -7.88
CA GLY A 75 8.23 -3.02 -9.23
C GLY A 75 8.62 -4.47 -9.53
N LYS A 76 7.64 -5.30 -9.90
CA LYS A 76 7.87 -6.72 -10.22
C LYS A 76 8.77 -6.88 -11.45
N PHE A 77 8.35 -6.32 -12.59
CA PHE A 77 8.91 -6.66 -13.90
C PHE A 77 10.18 -5.91 -14.28
N TRP A 78 10.30 -4.66 -13.83
CA TRP A 78 11.44 -3.80 -14.15
C TRP A 78 12.77 -4.41 -13.69
N ALA A 79 12.75 -5.18 -12.59
CA ALA A 79 13.95 -5.82 -12.06
C ALA A 79 14.60 -6.83 -13.01
N MET A 80 13.82 -7.57 -13.80
CA MET A 80 14.37 -8.56 -14.74
C MET A 80 15.07 -7.89 -15.92
N GLN A 81 14.45 -6.86 -16.50
CA GLN A 81 15.00 -6.09 -17.62
C GLN A 81 16.31 -5.42 -17.19
N LEU A 82 16.28 -4.73 -16.04
CA LEU A 82 17.46 -4.07 -15.49
C LEU A 82 18.63 -5.03 -15.28
N LYS A 83 18.38 -6.21 -14.68
CA LYS A 83 19.44 -7.19 -14.41
C LYS A 83 20.10 -7.68 -15.70
N GLN A 84 19.31 -7.88 -16.76
CA GLN A 84 19.83 -8.26 -18.07
C GLN A 84 20.64 -7.12 -18.70
N GLU A 85 20.14 -5.89 -18.68
CA GLU A 85 20.83 -4.71 -19.23
C GLU A 85 22.16 -4.45 -18.53
N LEU A 86 22.19 -4.47 -17.19
CA LEU A 86 23.41 -4.31 -16.41
C LEU A 86 24.44 -5.40 -16.72
N SER A 87 24.01 -6.64 -16.89
CA SER A 87 24.90 -7.74 -17.23
C SER A 87 25.46 -7.61 -18.64
N VAL A 88 24.64 -7.24 -19.64
CA VAL A 88 25.05 -7.19 -21.05
C VAL A 88 25.89 -5.95 -21.35
N LEU A 89 25.45 -4.78 -20.86
CA LEU A 89 26.07 -3.50 -21.20
C LEU A 89 27.27 -3.16 -20.32
N PHE A 90 27.25 -3.59 -19.06
CA PHE A 90 28.25 -3.19 -18.07
C PHE A 90 29.01 -4.36 -17.43
N ASN A 91 28.71 -5.60 -17.83
CA ASN A 91 29.26 -6.81 -17.20
C ASN A 91 29.09 -6.81 -15.67
N LYS A 92 27.97 -6.24 -15.19
CA LYS A 92 27.67 -6.07 -13.77
C LYS A 92 26.58 -7.05 -13.35
N SER A 93 26.88 -7.86 -12.34
CA SER A 93 25.87 -8.64 -11.62
C SER A 93 25.32 -7.81 -10.47
N MET A 94 24.00 -7.63 -10.46
CA MET A 94 23.28 -6.90 -9.40
C MET A 94 22.24 -7.82 -8.76
N ARG A 95 22.13 -7.75 -7.43
CA ARG A 95 21.12 -8.49 -6.66
C ARG A 95 19.84 -7.66 -6.55
N MET A 96 18.70 -8.31 -6.72
CA MET A 96 17.39 -7.65 -6.66
C MET A 96 16.63 -8.08 -5.41
N VAL A 97 16.19 -7.09 -4.64
CA VAL A 97 15.43 -7.24 -3.40
C VAL A 97 14.02 -6.71 -3.62
N PHE A 98 13.06 -7.60 -3.79
CA PHE A 98 11.67 -7.24 -3.98
C PHE A 98 11.02 -6.78 -2.68
N CYS A 99 10.42 -5.59 -2.72
CA CYS A 99 9.73 -4.94 -1.61
C CYS A 99 8.22 -4.85 -1.94
N PRO A 100 7.36 -5.74 -1.42
CA PRO A 100 5.92 -5.68 -1.67
C PRO A 100 5.31 -4.36 -1.17
N HIS A 101 4.46 -3.77 -2.01
CA HIS A 101 3.73 -2.53 -1.73
C HIS A 101 2.37 -2.77 -1.03
N GLY A 102 2.36 -3.73 -0.10
CA GLY A 102 1.19 -4.05 0.74
C GLY A 102 0.89 -5.54 0.81
N ASN A 103 0.07 -5.92 1.78
CA ASN A 103 -0.44 -7.27 1.94
C ASN A 103 -1.74 -7.46 1.14
N SER A 104 -1.96 -8.62 0.53
CA SER A 104 -3.11 -8.82 -0.37
C SER A 104 -3.58 -10.27 -0.36
N ASP A 105 -4.86 -10.48 -0.66
CA ASP A 105 -5.42 -11.79 -0.98
C ASP A 105 -5.32 -12.13 -2.48
N LYS A 106 -4.97 -11.14 -3.31
CA LYS A 106 -4.85 -11.26 -4.77
C LYS A 106 -3.68 -12.18 -5.15
N GLY A 107 -3.96 -13.26 -5.85
CA GLY A 107 -2.99 -14.28 -6.27
C GLY A 107 -2.94 -14.56 -7.76
N ARG A 108 -3.92 -14.14 -8.56
CA ARG A 108 -3.95 -14.41 -10.01
C ARG A 108 -2.76 -13.76 -10.71
N THR A 109 -2.51 -12.48 -10.44
CA THR A 109 -1.34 -11.77 -10.98
C THR A 109 0.02 -12.33 -10.51
N LEU A 110 0.03 -13.17 -9.47
CA LEU A 110 1.23 -13.89 -9.03
C LEU A 110 1.43 -15.21 -9.79
N GLN A 111 0.34 -15.86 -10.22
CA GLN A 111 0.37 -17.09 -11.02
C GLN A 111 0.82 -16.83 -12.46
N ASP A 112 0.46 -15.67 -13.02
CA ASP A 112 0.69 -15.32 -14.43
C ASP A 112 2.14 -14.89 -14.75
N GLY A 113 3.12 -15.42 -14.03
CA GLY A 113 4.54 -15.20 -14.31
C GLY A 113 5.20 -14.17 -13.40
N HIS A 114 5.20 -14.43 -12.09
CA HIS A 114 6.02 -13.65 -11.17
C HIS A 114 7.52 -13.74 -11.57
N PRO A 115 8.20 -12.60 -11.72
CA PRO A 115 9.62 -12.58 -12.07
C PRO A 115 10.47 -13.23 -10.99
N SER A 116 11.58 -13.85 -11.39
CA SER A 116 12.55 -14.37 -10.42
C SER A 116 13.14 -13.24 -9.59
N GLN A 117 13.25 -13.46 -8.28
CA GLN A 117 13.81 -12.50 -7.33
C GLN A 117 14.94 -13.16 -6.54
N ASP A 118 16.02 -12.41 -6.29
CA ASP A 118 17.09 -12.91 -5.44
C ASP A 118 16.65 -12.95 -3.97
N ILE A 119 15.93 -11.90 -3.53
CA ILE A 119 15.38 -11.81 -2.17
C ILE A 119 14.00 -11.15 -2.24
N ALA A 120 13.03 -11.61 -1.45
CA ALA A 120 11.75 -10.93 -1.25
C ALA A 120 11.49 -10.62 0.23
N LEU A 121 11.07 -9.40 0.51
CA LEU A 121 10.73 -8.91 1.84
C LEU A 121 9.24 -9.12 2.12
N LEU A 122 8.85 -10.23 2.74
CA LEU A 122 7.44 -10.52 3.00
C LEU A 122 6.99 -9.86 4.31
N TYR A 123 5.75 -9.37 4.39
CA TYR A 123 5.22 -8.82 5.64
C TYR A 123 5.07 -9.90 6.72
N GLY A 124 4.55 -11.07 6.37
CA GLY A 124 4.34 -12.16 7.32
C GLY A 124 3.83 -13.44 6.68
N GLN A 125 3.26 -14.32 7.50
CA GLN A 125 2.90 -15.69 7.11
C GLN A 125 1.81 -15.72 6.03
N GLN A 126 0.83 -14.83 6.09
CA GLN A 126 -0.24 -14.77 5.07
C GLN A 126 0.34 -14.59 3.65
N MET A 127 1.32 -13.68 3.50
CA MET A 127 1.95 -13.42 2.21
C MET A 127 2.79 -14.61 1.77
N TYR A 128 3.52 -15.24 2.69
CA TYR A 128 4.28 -16.46 2.42
C TYR A 128 3.38 -17.58 1.90
N ASP A 129 2.25 -17.84 2.57
CA ASP A 129 1.31 -18.89 2.18
C ASP A 129 0.68 -18.59 0.81
N LEU A 130 0.41 -17.31 0.52
CA LEU A 130 -0.04 -16.86 -0.80
C LEU A 130 1.03 -17.12 -1.87
N TRP A 131 2.29 -16.81 -1.60
CA TRP A 131 3.39 -17.03 -2.53
C TRP A 131 3.69 -18.51 -2.73
N GLN A 132 3.51 -19.33 -1.69
CA GLN A 132 3.65 -20.77 -1.77
C GLN A 132 2.58 -21.38 -2.66
N ARG A 133 1.30 -21.06 -2.42
CA ARG A 133 0.17 -21.62 -3.19
C ARG A 133 0.13 -21.14 -4.64
N THR A 134 0.66 -19.96 -4.94
CA THR A 134 0.76 -19.42 -6.30
C THR A 134 2.05 -19.84 -7.02
N GLY A 135 2.98 -20.51 -6.33
CA GLY A 135 4.22 -21.00 -6.90
C GLY A 135 5.35 -19.97 -7.00
N VAL A 136 5.15 -18.74 -6.53
CA VAL A 136 6.16 -17.66 -6.55
C VAL A 136 7.42 -18.03 -5.77
N LEU A 137 7.28 -18.80 -4.68
CA LEU A 137 8.44 -19.27 -3.91
C LEU A 137 9.38 -20.17 -4.73
N LYS A 138 8.92 -20.80 -5.83
CA LYS A 138 9.78 -21.62 -6.69
C LYS A 138 10.77 -20.81 -7.51
N VAL A 139 10.51 -19.52 -7.70
CA VAL A 139 11.34 -18.59 -8.48
C VAL A 139 11.97 -17.49 -7.62
N THR A 140 11.79 -17.56 -6.30
CA THR A 140 12.34 -16.62 -5.32
C THR A 140 13.44 -17.33 -4.54
N HIS A 141 14.70 -16.87 -4.62
CA HIS A 141 15.81 -17.59 -4.00
C HIS A 141 15.81 -17.51 -2.46
N SER A 142 15.35 -16.39 -1.89
CA SER A 142 15.29 -16.18 -0.44
C SER A 142 14.15 -15.25 -0.06
N THR A 143 13.61 -15.43 1.14
CA THR A 143 12.52 -14.61 1.68
C THR A 143 12.84 -14.18 3.10
N LEU A 144 12.52 -12.93 3.43
CA LEU A 144 12.71 -12.36 4.78
C LEU A 144 11.40 -11.80 5.31
N PHE A 145 11.03 -12.13 6.54
CA PHE A 145 9.89 -11.52 7.21
C PHE A 145 10.27 -10.17 7.82
N THR A 146 9.50 -9.14 7.46
CA THR A 146 9.71 -7.75 7.89
C THR A 146 8.76 -7.34 9.00
N GLY A 147 7.58 -7.93 9.04
CA GLY A 147 6.45 -7.42 9.80
C GLY A 147 5.96 -6.06 9.31
N ASN A 148 5.10 -5.42 10.08
CA ASN A 148 4.58 -4.10 9.74
C ASN A 148 5.58 -2.97 10.08
N TYR A 149 6.67 -2.90 9.31
CA TYR A 149 7.69 -1.88 9.47
C TYR A 149 7.15 -0.46 9.22
N ARG A 150 6.19 -0.31 8.30
CA ARG A 150 5.52 0.98 8.02
C ARG A 150 4.77 1.49 9.24
N TRP A 151 4.03 0.61 9.93
CA TRP A 151 3.30 0.97 11.14
C TRP A 151 4.26 1.41 12.23
N SER A 152 5.35 0.65 12.42
CA SER A 152 6.39 0.98 13.40
C SER A 152 7.06 2.32 13.09
N HIS A 153 7.29 2.62 11.82
CA HIS A 153 7.84 3.91 11.39
C HIS A 153 6.87 5.07 11.66
N TYR A 154 5.58 4.89 11.31
CA TYR A 154 4.53 5.86 11.58
C TYR A 154 4.39 6.16 13.08
N GLN A 155 4.42 5.13 13.93
CA GLN A 155 4.33 5.29 15.39
C GLN A 155 5.43 6.20 15.96
N LYS A 156 6.65 6.16 15.42
CA LYS A 156 7.76 7.03 15.85
C LYS A 156 7.55 8.50 15.46
N ARG A 157 6.62 8.81 14.56
CA ARG A 157 6.46 10.11 13.88
C ARG A 157 5.00 10.59 13.82
N GLN A 158 4.16 10.11 14.73
CA GLN A 158 2.73 10.41 14.69
C GLN A 158 2.45 11.91 14.69
N ASP A 159 3.17 12.70 15.50
CA ASP A 159 2.97 14.15 15.58
C ASP A 159 3.20 14.85 14.24
N PHE A 160 4.29 14.49 13.54
CA PHE A 160 4.61 15.03 12.21
C PHE A 160 3.49 14.71 11.21
N TYR A 161 3.05 13.45 11.16
CA TYR A 161 2.02 13.04 10.23
C TYR A 161 0.62 13.57 10.58
N THR A 162 0.32 13.74 11.86
CA THR A 162 -0.92 14.39 12.32
C THR A 162 -0.97 15.85 11.88
N GLN A 163 0.17 16.56 11.89
CA GLN A 163 0.25 17.93 11.38
C GLN A 163 0.03 17.99 9.87
N LEU A 164 0.64 17.08 9.11
CA LEU A 164 0.45 16.98 7.65
C LEU A 164 -1.01 16.74 7.26
N LEU A 165 -1.79 16.10 8.12
CA LEU A 165 -3.19 15.77 7.85
C LEU A 165 -4.16 16.92 8.18
N GLN A 166 -3.75 17.94 8.95
CA GLN A 166 -4.65 19.03 9.37
C GLN A 166 -5.38 19.73 8.21
N PRO A 167 -4.74 20.05 7.07
CA PRO A 167 -5.44 20.68 5.95
C PRO A 167 -6.59 19.83 5.38
N ILE A 168 -6.48 18.50 5.48
CA ILE A 168 -7.53 17.56 5.08
C ILE A 168 -8.64 17.55 6.13
N LEU A 169 -8.28 17.42 7.42
CA LEU A 169 -9.27 17.33 8.50
C LEU A 169 -10.06 18.62 8.71
N HIS A 170 -9.45 19.78 8.53
CA HIS A 170 -10.13 21.08 8.67
C HIS A 170 -11.32 21.28 7.70
N GLN A 171 -11.38 20.49 6.62
CA GLN A 171 -12.50 20.51 5.67
C GLN A 171 -13.72 19.73 6.18
N LEU A 172 -13.56 18.95 7.25
CA LEU A 172 -14.56 18.03 7.77
C LEU A 172 -15.08 18.46 9.14
N ASP A 173 -16.35 18.17 9.41
CA ASP A 173 -16.97 18.39 10.73
C ASP A 173 -16.44 17.35 11.73
N GLN A 174 -15.65 17.79 12.70
CA GLN A 174 -15.00 16.92 13.68
C GLN A 174 -15.98 16.22 14.64
N ASN A 175 -17.26 16.61 14.66
CA ASN A 175 -18.28 15.95 15.48
C ASN A 175 -18.90 14.72 14.81
N ARG A 176 -18.54 14.44 13.55
CA ARG A 176 -19.08 13.32 12.76
C ARG A 176 -18.10 12.15 12.74
N LYS A 177 -18.64 10.94 12.59
CA LYS A 177 -17.82 9.76 12.34
C LYS A 177 -17.22 9.84 10.93
N THR A 178 -15.91 9.71 10.84
CA THR A 178 -15.19 9.69 9.54
C THR A 178 -15.07 8.26 9.01
N ILE A 179 -15.58 8.05 7.81
CA ILE A 179 -15.38 6.84 7.00
C ILE A 179 -14.19 7.08 6.08
N PHE A 180 -13.21 6.18 6.11
CA PHE A 180 -12.13 6.16 5.13
C PHE A 180 -12.38 5.07 4.10
N TYR A 181 -12.52 5.49 2.84
CA TYR A 181 -12.68 4.60 1.71
C TYR A 181 -11.42 4.60 0.84
N ALA A 182 -10.82 3.42 0.66
CA ALA A 182 -9.68 3.21 -0.23
C ALA A 182 -10.07 2.21 -1.34
N PRO A 183 -10.81 2.63 -2.38
CA PRO A 183 -11.19 1.74 -3.47
C PRO A 183 -9.96 1.19 -4.17
N SER A 184 -10.01 -0.09 -4.55
CA SER A 184 -9.10 -0.62 -5.55
C SER A 184 -9.44 -0.07 -6.94
N TRP A 185 -8.56 -0.30 -7.92
CA TRP A 185 -8.88 0.01 -9.32
C TRP A 185 -9.51 -1.22 -10.00
N PRO A 186 -10.27 -1.05 -11.10
CA PRO A 186 -10.89 -2.16 -11.83
C PRO A 186 -9.85 -3.04 -12.56
N ASP A 187 -9.15 -3.89 -11.81
CA ASP A 187 -8.22 -4.87 -12.38
C ASP A 187 -8.95 -6.14 -12.89
N HIS A 188 -8.24 -6.97 -13.65
CA HIS A 188 -8.79 -8.22 -14.19
C HIS A 188 -8.98 -9.33 -13.15
N GLU A 189 -8.56 -9.11 -11.91
CA GLU A 189 -8.60 -10.10 -10.84
C GLU A 189 -9.85 -9.92 -9.97
N ASN A 190 -10.07 -8.70 -9.49
CA ASN A 190 -11.22 -8.30 -8.68
C ASN A 190 -11.65 -6.89 -9.11
N PRO A 191 -12.62 -6.78 -10.03
CA PRO A 191 -13.05 -5.47 -10.51
C PRO A 191 -13.64 -4.67 -9.35
N SER A 192 -13.06 -3.50 -9.09
CA SER A 192 -13.63 -2.55 -8.12
C SER A 192 -14.97 -2.02 -8.64
N PRO A 193 -16.00 -1.96 -7.80
CA PRO A 193 -17.26 -1.31 -8.17
C PRO A 193 -17.15 0.22 -8.16
N PHE A 194 -16.02 0.80 -7.73
CA PHE A 194 -15.92 2.23 -7.41
C PHE A 194 -16.52 3.16 -8.45
N LEU A 195 -16.14 3.02 -9.73
CA LEU A 195 -16.61 3.90 -10.80
C LEU A 195 -18.12 3.79 -11.05
N SER A 196 -18.75 2.64 -10.78
CA SER A 196 -20.19 2.44 -10.97
C SER A 196 -21.01 2.95 -9.79
N ILE A 197 -20.45 3.02 -8.59
CA ILE A 197 -21.18 3.41 -7.37
C ILE A 197 -20.77 4.76 -6.77
N CYS A 198 -19.67 5.38 -7.20
CA CYS A 198 -19.09 6.56 -6.54
C CYS A 198 -20.07 7.74 -6.40
N ASP A 199 -20.84 8.02 -7.46
CA ASP A 199 -21.86 9.06 -7.44
C ASP A 199 -22.89 8.79 -6.33
N GLN A 200 -23.47 7.59 -6.33
CA GLN A 200 -24.50 7.19 -5.38
C GLN A 200 -23.96 7.13 -3.95
N LEU A 201 -22.75 6.61 -3.77
CA LEU A 201 -22.03 6.59 -2.50
C LEU A 201 -21.95 8.00 -1.88
N ILE A 202 -21.56 9.00 -2.67
CA ILE A 202 -21.42 10.37 -2.16
C ILE A 202 -22.78 11.05 -2.00
N THR A 203 -23.69 10.93 -2.98
CA THR A 203 -24.97 11.65 -2.92
C THR A 203 -25.92 11.11 -1.86
N SER A 204 -25.73 9.86 -1.43
CA SER A 204 -26.49 9.24 -0.33
C SER A 204 -25.83 9.42 1.04
N LEU A 205 -24.70 10.14 1.12
CA LEU A 205 -23.94 10.32 2.38
C LEU A 205 -24.82 10.94 3.47
N ASP A 206 -25.02 10.17 4.52
CA ASP A 206 -25.80 10.60 5.67
C ASP A 206 -25.06 11.71 6.44
N SER A 207 -25.83 12.72 6.88
CA SER A 207 -25.34 13.89 7.63
C SER A 207 -24.52 13.59 8.89
N ARG A 208 -24.57 12.36 9.41
CA ARG A 208 -23.83 11.91 10.60
C ARG A 208 -22.38 11.50 10.29
N PHE A 209 -22.03 11.39 9.02
CA PHE A 209 -20.71 10.92 8.59
C PHE A 209 -19.92 11.96 7.81
N ASN A 210 -18.61 11.86 7.89
CA ASN A 210 -17.68 12.37 6.91
C ASN A 210 -17.17 11.20 6.05
N LEU A 211 -16.74 11.49 4.83
CA LEU A 211 -16.17 10.51 3.91
C LEU A 211 -14.84 11.01 3.35
N ILE A 212 -13.77 10.27 3.60
CA ILE A 212 -12.49 10.47 2.94
C ILE A 212 -12.32 9.38 1.90
N ILE A 213 -12.18 9.74 0.63
CA ILE A 213 -11.92 8.79 -0.45
C ILE A 213 -10.49 8.99 -0.95
N LYS A 214 -9.63 8.00 -0.73
CA LYS A 214 -8.27 7.98 -1.28
C LYS A 214 -8.25 7.15 -2.55
N LEU A 215 -8.16 7.83 -3.69
CA LEU A 215 -8.15 7.18 -4.99
C LEU A 215 -6.88 6.35 -5.18
N HIS A 216 -7.04 5.19 -5.80
CA HIS A 216 -5.92 4.42 -6.29
C HIS A 216 -5.28 5.16 -7.48
N PRO A 217 -3.94 5.28 -7.58
CA PRO A 217 -3.29 6.06 -8.64
C PRO A 217 -3.68 5.61 -10.05
N LEU A 218 -3.82 4.29 -10.25
CA LEU A 218 -4.22 3.72 -11.54
C LEU A 218 -5.67 4.06 -11.96
N ILE A 219 -6.54 4.53 -11.07
CA ILE A 219 -7.89 4.95 -11.48
C ILE A 219 -7.80 6.18 -12.39
N GLU A 220 -6.97 7.16 -12.02
CA GLU A 220 -6.75 8.35 -12.85
C GLU A 220 -6.04 7.99 -14.16
N GLU A 221 -5.07 7.09 -14.12
CA GLU A 221 -4.30 6.66 -15.29
C GLU A 221 -5.17 5.97 -16.35
N TYR A 222 -6.02 5.02 -15.94
CA TYR A 222 -6.85 4.24 -16.86
C TYR A 222 -8.22 4.86 -17.15
N TYR A 223 -8.74 5.70 -16.26
CA TYR A 223 -10.07 6.33 -16.37
C TYR A 223 -10.01 7.84 -16.09
N PRO A 224 -9.20 8.61 -16.83
CA PRO A 224 -8.97 10.02 -16.53
C PRO A 224 -10.26 10.84 -16.66
N ALA A 225 -11.07 10.60 -17.69
CA ALA A 225 -12.28 11.37 -17.94
C ALA A 225 -13.31 11.19 -16.81
N GLU A 226 -13.54 9.95 -16.39
CA GLU A 226 -14.42 9.60 -15.28
C GLU A 226 -13.89 10.18 -13.97
N THR A 227 -12.57 10.05 -13.74
CA THR A 227 -11.89 10.57 -12.55
C THR A 227 -12.06 12.07 -12.44
N TYR A 228 -11.72 12.85 -13.47
CA TYR A 228 -11.82 14.32 -13.42
C TYR A 228 -13.27 14.81 -13.38
N ARG A 229 -14.20 14.13 -14.05
CA ARG A 229 -15.63 14.44 -13.94
C ARG A 229 -16.13 14.26 -12.50
N PHE A 230 -15.76 13.16 -11.87
CA PHE A 230 -16.10 12.86 -10.49
C PHE A 230 -15.45 13.86 -9.52
N LEU A 231 -14.15 14.12 -9.66
CA LEU A 231 -13.41 15.08 -8.84
C LEU A 231 -14.07 16.46 -8.91
N GLY A 232 -14.29 17.01 -10.12
CA GLY A 232 -14.89 18.33 -10.29
C GLY A 232 -16.33 18.42 -9.79
N ARG A 233 -17.09 17.32 -9.81
CA ARG A 233 -18.47 17.30 -9.28
C ARG A 233 -18.51 17.41 -7.76
N PHE A 234 -17.55 16.81 -7.06
CA PHE A 234 -17.59 16.64 -5.60
C PHE A 234 -16.47 17.37 -4.84
N GLU A 235 -15.61 18.13 -5.53
CA GLU A 235 -14.49 18.88 -4.93
C GLU A 235 -14.91 19.80 -3.77
N ASN A 236 -16.12 20.37 -3.83
CA ASN A 236 -16.65 21.29 -2.82
C ASN A 236 -17.70 20.66 -1.90
N HIS A 237 -17.80 19.33 -1.84
CA HIS A 237 -18.79 18.68 -0.99
C HIS A 237 -18.42 18.82 0.50
N PRO A 238 -19.29 19.36 1.37
CA PRO A 238 -18.93 19.75 2.75
C PRO A 238 -18.66 18.57 3.70
N GLN A 239 -18.82 17.34 3.21
CA GLN A 239 -18.62 16.10 3.99
C GLN A 239 -17.67 15.12 3.32
N VAL A 240 -17.17 15.44 2.12
CA VAL A 240 -16.33 14.52 1.35
C VAL A 240 -15.00 15.19 1.06
N VAL A 241 -13.91 14.46 1.31
CA VAL A 241 -12.58 14.86 0.84
C VAL A 241 -12.06 13.78 -0.10
N LEU A 242 -11.68 14.19 -1.31
CA LEU A 242 -11.11 13.34 -2.33
C LEU A 242 -9.59 13.52 -2.33
N ILE A 243 -8.86 12.43 -2.16
CA ILE A 243 -7.41 12.42 -2.01
C ILE A 243 -6.76 11.67 -3.16
N LYS A 244 -5.85 12.33 -3.86
CA LYS A 244 -5.11 11.80 -5.01
C LYS A 244 -3.62 11.67 -4.71
N ASP A 245 -2.99 12.79 -4.36
CA ASP A 245 -1.53 12.91 -4.26
C ASP A 245 -1.02 12.81 -2.81
N PHE A 246 -1.51 11.81 -2.07
CA PHE A 246 -1.13 11.57 -0.68
C PHE A 246 -0.71 10.10 -0.55
N PRO A 247 0.60 9.80 -0.43
CA PRO A 247 1.07 8.41 -0.41
C PRO A 247 0.73 7.70 0.90
N LEU A 248 0.63 8.45 2.00
CA LEU A 248 0.50 7.91 3.36
C LEU A 248 -0.90 7.35 3.61
N VAL A 249 -0.97 6.19 4.24
CA VAL A 249 -2.24 5.53 4.58
C VAL A 249 -2.54 5.58 6.08
N TYR A 250 -1.55 5.36 6.94
CA TYR A 250 -1.76 5.32 8.39
C TYR A 250 -2.28 6.62 9.02
N PRO A 251 -1.85 7.82 8.61
CA PRO A 251 -2.42 9.05 9.15
C PRO A 251 -3.93 9.14 8.87
N LEU A 252 -4.36 8.72 7.66
CA LEU A 252 -5.77 8.72 7.27
C LEU A 252 -6.58 7.70 8.10
N LEU A 253 -6.03 6.51 8.31
CA LEU A 253 -6.65 5.49 9.15
C LEU A 253 -6.77 5.94 10.62
N GLN A 254 -5.74 6.59 11.17
CA GLN A 254 -5.77 7.12 12.54
C GLN A 254 -6.87 8.17 12.74
N ALA A 255 -7.16 8.98 11.73
CA ALA A 255 -8.22 9.99 11.78
C ALA A 255 -9.62 9.45 11.45
N SER A 256 -9.75 8.14 11.26
CA SER A 256 -10.97 7.50 10.80
C SER A 256 -11.57 6.60 11.87
N HIS A 257 -12.88 6.45 11.81
CA HIS A 257 -13.65 5.62 12.72
C HIS A 257 -14.06 4.29 12.08
N ILE A 258 -14.11 4.26 10.74
CA ILE A 258 -14.60 3.16 9.93
C ILE A 258 -13.69 3.04 8.71
N TYR A 259 -13.31 1.82 8.36
CA TYR A 259 -12.74 1.51 7.06
C TYR A 259 -13.83 0.95 6.14
N LEU A 260 -13.97 1.58 4.99
CA LEU A 260 -14.74 1.06 3.86
C LEU A 260 -13.73 0.63 2.79
N GLY A 261 -13.94 -0.53 2.19
CA GLY A 261 -13.05 -1.02 1.14
C GLY A 261 -13.73 -2.01 0.22
N ASP A 262 -12.92 -2.64 -0.63
CA ASP A 262 -13.30 -3.71 -1.54
C ASP A 262 -12.27 -4.85 -1.45
N TYR A 263 -11.24 -4.83 -2.30
CA TYR A 263 -10.13 -5.79 -2.39
C TYR A 263 -8.76 -5.10 -2.17
N SER A 264 -8.78 -3.85 -1.72
CA SER A 264 -7.58 -3.05 -1.51
C SER A 264 -6.70 -3.59 -0.38
N SER A 265 -5.38 -3.60 -0.60
CA SER A 265 -4.37 -3.95 0.41
C SER A 265 -4.40 -3.03 1.63
N VAL A 266 -4.96 -1.83 1.49
CA VAL A 266 -5.14 -0.86 2.57
C VAL A 266 -6.03 -1.41 3.70
N GLY A 267 -6.91 -2.36 3.42
CA GLY A 267 -7.70 -2.97 4.50
C GLY A 267 -6.84 -3.79 5.45
N TYR A 268 -5.71 -4.35 5.01
CA TYR A 268 -4.73 -4.95 5.91
C TYR A 268 -4.05 -3.90 6.80
N ASP A 269 -3.78 -2.71 6.27
CA ASP A 269 -3.24 -1.58 7.04
C ASP A 269 -4.25 -1.12 8.13
N ALA A 270 -5.55 -1.15 7.84
CA ALA A 270 -6.61 -0.79 8.79
C ALA A 270 -6.66 -1.71 10.03
N LEU A 271 -6.16 -2.95 9.92
CA LEU A 271 -6.09 -3.88 11.04
C LEU A 271 -5.20 -3.37 12.19
N ALA A 272 -4.22 -2.50 11.91
CA ALA A 272 -3.35 -1.90 12.94
C ALA A 272 -4.12 -1.04 13.95
N PHE A 273 -5.30 -0.55 13.58
CA PHE A 273 -6.14 0.34 14.39
C PHE A 273 -7.38 -0.36 14.96
N ASP A 274 -7.57 -1.65 14.67
CA ASP A 274 -8.77 -2.41 15.07
C ASP A 274 -10.09 -1.73 14.64
N LEU A 275 -10.10 -1.02 13.51
CA LEU A 275 -11.28 -0.34 12.98
C LEU A 275 -12.36 -1.34 12.55
N PRO A 276 -13.65 -1.02 12.70
CA PRO A 276 -14.72 -1.71 11.99
C PRO A 276 -14.48 -1.66 10.49
N LEU A 277 -14.50 -2.84 9.85
CA LEU A 277 -14.25 -2.99 8.43
C LEU A 277 -15.56 -3.30 7.71
N TYR A 278 -15.82 -2.58 6.63
CA TYR A 278 -16.93 -2.83 5.71
C TYR A 278 -16.40 -3.01 4.29
N PHE A 279 -16.93 -3.99 3.57
CA PHE A 279 -16.48 -4.33 2.21
C PHE A 279 -17.62 -4.27 1.21
N LEU A 280 -17.46 -3.47 0.15
CA LEU A 280 -18.43 -3.39 -0.93
C LEU A 280 -18.18 -4.52 -1.94
N ILE A 281 -19.20 -5.35 -2.19
CA ILE A 281 -19.11 -6.50 -3.07
C ILE A 281 -20.21 -6.50 -4.13
N GLU A 282 -19.89 -6.87 -5.36
CA GLU A 282 -20.90 -7.02 -6.42
C GLU A 282 -21.69 -8.33 -6.31
N LYS A 283 -21.07 -9.40 -5.83
CA LYS A 283 -21.69 -10.73 -5.67
C LYS A 283 -21.19 -11.38 -4.39
N GLU A 284 -22.06 -12.06 -3.66
CA GLU A 284 -21.75 -12.66 -2.34
C GLU A 284 -20.51 -13.59 -2.35
N HIS A 285 -20.28 -14.30 -3.47
CA HIS A 285 -19.20 -15.28 -3.57
C HIS A 285 -17.82 -14.70 -3.90
N THR A 286 -17.68 -13.43 -4.29
CA THR A 286 -16.38 -12.90 -4.78
C THR A 286 -15.33 -12.73 -3.67
N LEU A 287 -15.76 -12.66 -2.41
CA LEU A 287 -14.88 -12.47 -1.25
C LEU A 287 -14.84 -13.65 -0.27
N GLU A 288 -15.52 -14.77 -0.55
CA GLU A 288 -15.60 -15.89 0.40
C GLU A 288 -14.22 -16.45 0.79
N HIS A 289 -13.22 -16.32 -0.09
CA HIS A 289 -11.84 -16.75 0.15
C HIS A 289 -10.90 -15.63 0.62
N SER A 290 -11.37 -14.39 0.74
CA SER A 290 -10.55 -13.29 1.27
C SER A 290 -10.50 -13.36 2.79
N ALA A 291 -9.31 -13.57 3.34
CA ALA A 291 -9.10 -13.52 4.78
C ALA A 291 -9.48 -12.14 5.34
N LEU A 292 -9.20 -11.08 4.58
CA LEU A 292 -9.54 -9.71 4.94
C LEU A 292 -11.05 -9.48 5.03
N ALA A 293 -11.82 -9.90 4.03
CA ALA A 293 -13.27 -9.76 4.02
C ALA A 293 -13.94 -10.50 5.20
N GLN A 294 -13.40 -11.66 5.58
CA GLN A 294 -13.88 -12.43 6.73
C GLN A 294 -13.68 -11.71 8.09
N ALA A 295 -12.83 -10.67 8.12
CA ALA A 295 -12.58 -9.83 9.29
C ALA A 295 -13.46 -8.57 9.35
N GLY A 296 -14.49 -8.47 8.50
CA GLY A 296 -15.47 -7.38 8.52
C GLY A 296 -16.83 -7.78 7.97
N MET A 297 -17.67 -6.76 7.73
CA MET A 297 -19.01 -6.94 7.19
C MET A 297 -19.01 -6.64 5.68
N CYS A 298 -19.43 -7.61 4.87
CA CYS A 298 -19.64 -7.39 3.45
C CYS A 298 -21.04 -6.79 3.20
N ILE A 299 -21.10 -5.78 2.33
CA ILE A 299 -22.32 -5.10 1.91
C ILE A 299 -22.40 -5.19 0.39
N SER A 300 -23.51 -5.75 -0.11
CA SER A 300 -23.76 -5.81 -1.56
C SER A 300 -23.87 -4.40 -2.15
N THR A 301 -23.29 -4.18 -3.33
CA THR A 301 -23.45 -2.91 -4.07
C THR A 301 -24.90 -2.65 -4.46
N SER A 302 -25.74 -3.69 -4.53
CA SER A 302 -27.20 -3.51 -4.69
C SER A 302 -27.90 -2.87 -3.49
N MET A 303 -27.23 -2.82 -2.32
CA MET A 303 -27.72 -2.20 -1.09
C MET A 303 -27.06 -0.85 -0.81
N ILE A 304 -26.43 -0.23 -1.81
CA ILE A 304 -25.68 1.01 -1.63
C ILE A 304 -26.54 2.17 -1.07
N ASP A 305 -27.83 2.23 -1.41
CA ASP A 305 -28.79 3.21 -0.84
C ASP A 305 -28.99 3.05 0.67
N GLN A 306 -28.69 1.87 1.22
CA GLN A 306 -28.82 1.55 2.63
C GLN A 306 -27.47 1.54 3.35
N LEU A 307 -26.36 1.81 2.65
CA LEU A 307 -25.00 1.66 3.16
C LEU A 307 -24.82 2.32 4.52
N TYR A 308 -25.15 3.61 4.64
CA TYR A 308 -24.92 4.37 5.86
C TYR A 308 -25.83 3.93 7.02
N SER A 309 -27.08 3.53 6.72
CA SER A 309 -27.98 2.94 7.72
C SER A 309 -27.47 1.60 8.22
N ILE A 310 -26.92 0.76 7.34
CA ILE A 310 -26.29 -0.52 7.70
C ILE A 310 -25.07 -0.25 8.57
N ILE A 311 -24.18 0.66 8.16
CA ILE A 311 -22.97 1.02 8.92
C ILE A 311 -23.37 1.49 10.32
N ASP A 312 -24.30 2.45 10.43
CA ASP A 312 -24.73 2.99 11.71
C ASP A 312 -25.37 1.93 12.62
N GLY A 313 -26.33 1.17 12.09
CA GLY A 313 -27.05 0.14 12.85
C GLY A 313 -26.19 -1.09 13.21
N SER A 314 -25.07 -1.30 12.53
CA SER A 314 -24.16 -2.43 12.78
C SER A 314 -22.84 -2.05 13.43
N TYR A 315 -22.56 -0.76 13.63
CA TYR A 315 -21.24 -0.27 14.06
C TYR A 315 -20.71 -1.01 15.30
N GLU A 316 -21.46 -0.98 16.40
CA GLU A 316 -21.05 -1.62 17.66
C GLU A 316 -20.90 -3.14 17.52
N LYS A 317 -21.81 -3.76 16.77
CA LYS A 317 -21.76 -5.20 16.51
C LYS A 317 -20.55 -5.58 15.67
N ASN A 318 -20.23 -4.83 14.61
CA ASN A 318 -19.05 -5.05 13.77
C ASN A 318 -17.76 -4.87 14.59
N SER A 319 -17.70 -3.80 15.39
CA SER A 319 -16.60 -3.55 16.34
C SER A 319 -16.36 -4.77 17.24
N ALA A 320 -17.41 -5.29 17.89
CA ALA A 320 -17.29 -6.38 18.85
C ALA A 320 -17.07 -7.75 18.20
N ASP A 321 -17.93 -8.15 17.26
CA ASP A 321 -17.99 -9.51 16.72
C ASP A 321 -16.74 -9.86 15.88
N PHE A 322 -16.16 -8.87 15.19
CA PHE A 322 -15.01 -9.09 14.31
C PHE A 322 -13.66 -8.76 14.94
N ARG A 323 -13.61 -8.14 16.13
CA ARG A 323 -12.35 -7.78 16.80
C ARG A 323 -11.35 -8.92 16.90
N LYS A 324 -11.80 -10.09 17.37
CA LYS A 324 -10.94 -11.27 17.50
C LYS A 324 -10.38 -11.71 16.14
N LYS A 325 -11.19 -11.63 15.08
CA LYS A 325 -10.76 -11.96 13.71
C LYS A 325 -9.76 -10.94 13.17
N ARG A 326 -9.99 -9.64 13.39
CA ARG A 326 -9.06 -8.57 12.99
C ARG A 326 -7.70 -8.70 13.65
N LEU A 327 -7.67 -8.92 14.97
CA LEU A 327 -6.42 -9.12 15.71
C LEU A 327 -5.67 -10.39 15.26
N HIS A 328 -6.41 -11.48 15.05
CA HIS A 328 -5.82 -12.71 14.52
C HIS A 328 -5.25 -12.52 13.11
N LEU A 329 -6.01 -11.86 12.23
CA LEU A 329 -5.58 -11.59 10.87
C LEU A 329 -4.37 -10.64 10.84
N TYR A 330 -4.32 -9.62 11.68
CA TYR A 330 -3.16 -8.75 11.82
C TYR A 330 -1.91 -9.56 12.16
N GLN A 331 -2.01 -10.45 13.15
CA GLN A 331 -0.90 -11.32 13.55
C GLN A 331 -0.50 -12.29 12.42
N TYR A 332 -1.45 -12.81 11.66
CA TYR A 332 -1.19 -13.69 10.52
C TYR A 332 -0.53 -12.94 9.34
N ALA A 333 -0.96 -11.70 9.08
CA ALA A 333 -0.48 -10.86 8.00
C ALA A 333 0.91 -10.27 8.26
N PHE A 334 1.16 -9.80 9.49
CA PHE A 334 2.36 -9.03 9.83
C PHE A 334 3.25 -9.69 10.90
N GLY A 335 2.77 -10.68 11.63
CA GLY A 335 3.59 -11.36 12.64
C GLY A 335 4.23 -10.39 13.65
N THR A 336 5.49 -10.67 13.99
CA THR A 336 6.29 -9.78 14.84
C THR A 336 7.16 -8.88 13.97
N VAL A 337 7.15 -7.57 14.25
CA VAL A 337 8.02 -6.63 13.55
C VAL A 337 9.46 -6.84 13.99
N LYS A 338 10.37 -7.02 13.02
CA LYS A 338 11.81 -7.08 13.30
C LYS A 338 12.36 -5.67 13.49
N SER A 339 13.39 -5.53 14.32
CA SER A 339 14.14 -4.26 14.35
C SER A 339 14.84 -4.05 13.02
N SER A 340 15.00 -2.78 12.64
CA SER A 340 15.63 -2.39 11.38
C SER A 340 17.05 -2.93 11.26
N ASP A 341 17.83 -2.88 12.35
CA ASP A 341 19.18 -3.47 12.42
C ASP A 341 19.17 -4.98 12.19
N SER A 342 18.23 -5.69 12.83
CA SER A 342 18.13 -7.15 12.67
C SER A 342 17.77 -7.53 11.24
N LEU A 343 16.83 -6.81 10.64
CA LEU A 343 16.38 -7.05 9.27
C LEU A 343 17.49 -6.73 8.26
N LEU A 344 18.21 -5.61 8.44
CA LEU A 344 19.34 -5.23 7.59
C LEU A 344 20.47 -6.25 7.67
N ASN A 345 20.83 -6.70 8.88
CA ASN A 345 21.86 -7.72 9.06
C ASN A 345 21.51 -9.03 8.34
N GLU A 346 20.25 -9.48 8.47
CA GLU A 346 19.76 -10.67 7.78
C GLU A 346 19.80 -10.49 6.25
N LEU A 347 19.35 -9.34 5.76
CA LEU A 347 19.44 -8.99 4.35
C LEU A 347 20.89 -9.04 3.84
N THR A 348 21.84 -8.42 4.55
CA THR A 348 23.26 -8.42 4.16
C THR A 348 23.87 -9.83 4.15
N MET A 349 23.45 -10.72 5.05
CA MET A 349 23.87 -12.12 5.04
C MET A 349 23.39 -12.82 3.75
N HIS A 350 22.11 -12.69 3.39
CA HIS A 350 21.56 -13.29 2.16
C HIS A 350 22.11 -12.67 0.87
N LEU A 351 22.51 -11.40 0.91
CA LEU A 351 23.17 -10.74 -0.21
C LEU A 351 24.61 -11.23 -0.41
N SER A 352 25.26 -11.73 0.64
CA SER A 352 26.64 -12.21 0.60
C SER A 352 26.76 -13.70 0.28
N SER A 353 25.67 -14.47 0.39
CA SER A 353 25.53 -15.85 -0.12
C SER A 353 25.18 -15.86 -1.60
#